data_AF-A0A7X4GDK6-F1
#
_entry.id   AF-A0A7X4GDK6-F1
#
_cell.length_a   1.000
_cell.length_b   1.000
_cell.length_c   1.000
_cell.angle_alpha   90.00
_cell.angle_beta   90.00
_cell.angle_gamma   90.00
#
_symmetry.space_group_name_H-M   'P 1'
#
loop_
_entity.id
_entity.type
_entity.pdbx_description
1 polymer ?
#
loop_
_entity_poly.entity_id
_entity_poly.type
_entity_poly.pdbx_seq_one_letter_code
_entity_poly.pdbx_strand_id
1 'polypeptide(L)'
;MNSTKQRSERMLRVDQAGEYGATRIYAGQLAVMGTRAPLSAEIAAMAAQEADHQSRFDAMIAARRVRPTLLQPVWSVAGYALGAATALIGPEAAMACTAAVETEIDRHYTQQIEELGSDDPELGEVIREFRDDEREHRDAALAAGAEKAPAYPLLFHAIRMGCRVAIKLSERI
;
A
#
# COMPACT_ATOMS: atom_id res chain seq x y z
N MET A 1 -7.91 -7.98 28.35
CA MET A 1 -6.80 -7.85 27.36
C MET A 1 -6.24 -6.44 27.46
N ASN A 2 -4.92 -6.28 27.42
CA ASN A 2 -4.24 -4.98 27.55
C ASN A 2 -4.59 -4.07 26.34
N SER A 3 -4.96 -2.81 26.60
CA SER A 3 -5.37 -1.81 25.59
C SER A 3 -4.29 -1.64 24.50
N THR A 4 -3.02 -1.62 24.90
CA THR A 4 -1.86 -1.56 24.00
C THR A 4 -1.79 -2.74 23.05
N LYS A 5 -1.96 -3.97 23.56
CA LYS A 5 -1.93 -5.18 22.72
C LYS A 5 -3.04 -5.16 21.66
N GLN A 6 -4.26 -4.75 22.03
CA GLN A 6 -5.37 -4.64 21.08
C GLN A 6 -5.12 -3.57 20.00
N ARG A 7 -4.38 -2.50 20.34
CA ARG A 7 -3.98 -1.46 19.39
C ARG A 7 -2.98 -2.01 18.38
N SER A 8 -1.88 -2.62 18.82
CA SER A 8 -0.88 -3.22 17.92
C SER A 8 -1.49 -4.29 17.01
N GLU A 9 -2.39 -5.14 17.54
CA GLU A 9 -3.09 -6.15 16.74
C GLU A 9 -4.01 -5.53 15.67
N ARG A 10 -4.58 -4.34 15.94
CA ARG A 10 -5.39 -3.61 14.96
C ARG A 10 -4.52 -2.97 13.89
N MET A 11 -3.43 -2.31 14.27
CA MET A 11 -2.45 -1.72 13.34
C MET A 11 -1.92 -2.78 12.39
N LEU A 12 -1.36 -3.86 12.94
CA LEU A 12 -0.81 -4.96 12.16
C LEU A 12 -1.82 -5.60 11.19
N ARG A 13 -3.11 -5.70 11.58
CA ARG A 13 -4.17 -6.17 10.67
C ARG A 13 -4.34 -5.25 9.46
N VAL A 14 -4.33 -3.95 9.70
CA VAL A 14 -4.57 -2.94 8.68
C VAL A 14 -3.37 -2.82 7.76
N ASP A 15 -2.15 -2.87 8.31
CA ASP A 15 -0.90 -2.81 7.55
C ASP A 15 -0.80 -4.01 6.61
N GLN A 16 -1.03 -5.23 7.13
CA GLN A 16 -1.05 -6.43 6.29
C GLN A 16 -2.12 -6.37 5.19
N ALA A 17 -3.28 -5.77 5.48
CA ALA A 17 -4.33 -5.59 4.47
C ALA A 17 -3.95 -4.51 3.43
N GLY A 18 -3.22 -3.48 3.86
CA GLY A 18 -2.65 -2.42 3.03
C GLY A 18 -1.65 -2.97 2.04
N GLU A 19 -0.60 -3.65 2.52
CA GLU A 19 0.45 -4.24 1.67
C GLU A 19 -0.13 -5.31 0.73
N TYR A 20 -1.08 -6.10 1.21
CA TYR A 20 -1.80 -7.02 0.33
C TYR A 20 -2.56 -6.27 -0.77
N GLY A 21 -3.23 -5.16 -0.44
CA GLY A 21 -3.90 -4.31 -1.42
C GLY A 21 -2.95 -3.73 -2.45
N ALA A 22 -1.81 -3.17 -2.01
CA ALA A 22 -0.79 -2.57 -2.88
C ALA A 22 -0.10 -3.62 -3.76
N THR A 23 0.26 -4.80 -3.23
CA THR A 23 0.72 -5.94 -4.03
C THR A 23 -0.27 -6.29 -5.16
N ARG A 24 -1.58 -6.20 -4.88
CA ARG A 24 -2.62 -6.48 -5.89
C ARG A 24 -2.72 -5.36 -6.93
N ILE A 25 -2.49 -4.10 -6.56
CA ILE A 25 -2.37 -2.97 -7.50
C ILE A 25 -1.21 -3.21 -8.48
N TYR A 26 -0.02 -3.51 -7.96
CA TYR A 26 1.14 -3.81 -8.80
C TYR A 26 0.90 -5.00 -9.72
N ALA A 27 0.26 -6.08 -9.22
CA ALA A 27 -0.11 -7.22 -10.06
C ALA A 27 -1.06 -6.82 -11.20
N GLY A 28 -2.01 -5.91 -10.96
CA GLY A 28 -2.89 -5.37 -11.99
C GLY A 28 -2.15 -4.53 -13.03
N GLN A 29 -1.23 -3.67 -12.59
CA GLN A 29 -0.41 -2.85 -13.47
C GLN A 29 0.46 -3.73 -14.39
N LEU A 30 1.19 -4.69 -13.80
CA LEU A 30 2.07 -5.61 -14.52
C LEU A 30 1.29 -6.53 -15.48
N ALA A 31 0.07 -6.92 -15.15
CA ALA A 31 -0.77 -7.71 -16.04
C ALA A 31 -1.10 -6.97 -17.36
N VAL A 32 -1.17 -5.63 -17.31
CA VAL A 32 -1.47 -4.79 -18.49
C VAL A 32 -0.18 -4.36 -19.20
N MET A 33 0.83 -3.93 -18.45
CA MET A 33 2.07 -3.36 -18.98
C MET A 33 3.07 -4.44 -19.44
N GLY A 34 3.00 -5.63 -18.86
CA GLY A 34 3.93 -6.72 -19.10
C GLY A 34 5.37 -6.30 -18.74
N THR A 35 6.32 -6.70 -19.57
CA THR A 35 7.76 -6.44 -19.35
C THR A 35 8.37 -5.45 -20.35
N ARG A 36 7.56 -4.92 -21.28
CA ARG A 36 8.07 -4.14 -22.43
C ARG A 36 7.46 -2.75 -22.55
N ALA A 37 6.37 -2.46 -21.85
CA ALA A 37 5.82 -1.10 -21.84
C ALA A 37 6.80 -0.16 -21.10
N PRO A 38 6.80 1.15 -21.42
CA PRO A 38 7.55 2.13 -20.64
C PRO A 38 7.25 1.99 -19.15
N LEU A 39 8.27 2.16 -18.30
CA LEU A 39 8.17 2.08 -16.84
C LEU A 39 7.85 0.70 -16.25
N SER A 40 7.76 -0.36 -17.07
CA SER A 40 7.45 -1.72 -16.57
C SER A 40 8.55 -2.26 -15.64
N ALA A 41 9.82 -1.91 -15.88
CA ALA A 41 10.93 -2.38 -15.06
C ALA A 41 10.91 -1.73 -13.67
N GLU A 42 10.63 -0.42 -13.63
CA GLU A 42 10.45 0.35 -12.40
C GLU A 42 9.27 -0.19 -11.59
N ILE A 43 8.11 -0.42 -12.22
CA ILE A 43 6.94 -1.04 -11.56
C ILE A 43 7.27 -2.45 -11.06
N ALA A 44 8.00 -3.26 -11.83
CA ALA A 44 8.38 -4.60 -11.40
C ALA A 44 9.34 -4.58 -10.19
N ALA A 45 10.23 -3.59 -10.11
CA ALA A 45 11.13 -3.41 -8.97
C ALA A 45 10.35 -3.04 -7.70
N MET A 46 9.46 -2.04 -7.78
CA MET A 46 8.60 -1.65 -6.65
C MET A 46 7.69 -2.80 -6.22
N ALA A 47 7.10 -3.53 -7.19
CA ALA A 47 6.26 -4.70 -6.91
C ALA A 47 7.00 -5.83 -6.17
N ALA A 48 8.32 -5.98 -6.42
CA ALA A 48 9.13 -6.99 -5.73
C ALA A 48 9.42 -6.58 -4.29
N GLN A 49 9.64 -5.28 -4.03
CA GLN A 49 9.83 -4.74 -2.69
C GLN A 49 8.53 -4.81 -1.88
N GLU A 50 7.41 -4.43 -2.48
CA GLU A 50 6.07 -4.57 -1.89
C GLU A 50 5.75 -6.03 -1.50
N ALA A 51 6.15 -7.00 -2.33
CA ALA A 51 5.95 -8.41 -2.00
C ALA A 51 6.76 -8.85 -0.76
N ASP A 52 7.94 -8.26 -0.53
CA ASP A 52 8.71 -8.47 0.70
C ASP A 52 7.98 -7.86 1.90
N HIS A 53 7.47 -6.63 1.78
CA HIS A 53 6.70 -5.98 2.83
C HIS A 53 5.49 -6.82 3.26
N GLN A 54 4.70 -7.28 2.27
CA GLN A 54 3.55 -8.15 2.53
C GLN A 54 3.99 -9.43 3.25
N SER A 55 5.09 -10.06 2.83
CA SER A 55 5.59 -11.30 3.43
C SER A 55 5.96 -11.12 4.91
N ARG A 56 6.53 -9.97 5.26
CA ARG A 56 6.93 -9.62 6.62
C ARG A 56 5.71 -9.43 7.52
N PHE A 57 4.69 -8.70 7.07
CA PHE A 57 3.46 -8.59 7.85
C PHE A 57 2.66 -9.89 7.92
N ASP A 58 2.65 -10.70 6.86
CA ASP A 58 2.03 -12.03 6.88
C ASP A 58 2.69 -12.93 7.96
N ALA A 59 4.03 -12.91 8.03
CA ALA A 59 4.78 -13.61 9.06
C ALA A 59 4.47 -13.08 10.47
N MET A 60 4.40 -11.76 10.64
CA MET A 60 4.05 -11.13 11.93
C MET A 60 2.62 -11.46 12.38
N ILE A 61 1.64 -11.40 11.46
CA ILE A 61 0.25 -11.78 11.74
C ILE A 61 0.18 -13.24 12.20
N ALA A 62 0.87 -14.14 11.51
CA ALA A 62 0.90 -15.56 11.86
C ALA A 62 1.55 -15.78 13.23
N ALA A 63 2.70 -15.17 13.48
CA ALA A 63 3.44 -15.30 14.74
C ALA A 63 2.63 -14.75 15.93
N ARG A 64 1.97 -13.61 15.75
CA ARG A 64 1.19 -12.92 16.79
C ARG A 64 -0.26 -13.41 16.90
N ARG A 65 -0.68 -14.34 16.01
CA ARG A 65 -2.04 -14.90 15.91
C ARG A 65 -3.11 -13.82 15.74
N VAL A 66 -2.77 -12.77 14.99
CA VAL A 66 -3.72 -11.72 14.62
C VAL A 66 -4.62 -12.26 13.51
N ARG A 67 -5.91 -11.91 13.55
CA ARG A 67 -6.83 -12.26 12.46
C ARG A 67 -6.73 -11.19 11.37
N PRO A 68 -6.49 -11.56 10.09
CA PRO A 68 -6.62 -10.63 8.97
C PRO A 68 -8.03 -10.04 8.88
N THR A 69 -8.17 -8.92 8.18
CA THR A 69 -9.49 -8.34 7.88
C THR A 69 -10.32 -9.30 7.03
N LEU A 70 -11.63 -9.36 7.29
CA LEU A 70 -12.55 -10.14 6.45
C LEU A 70 -12.75 -9.51 5.06
N LEU A 71 -12.32 -8.26 4.87
CA LEU A 71 -12.42 -7.52 3.61
C LEU A 71 -11.31 -7.84 2.63
N GLN A 72 -10.34 -8.70 3.00
CA GLN A 72 -9.19 -9.04 2.15
C GLN A 72 -9.59 -9.50 0.73
N PRO A 73 -10.64 -10.32 0.52
CA PRO A 73 -11.08 -10.68 -0.84
C PRO A 73 -11.57 -9.48 -1.66
N VAL A 74 -12.24 -8.52 -1.01
CA VAL A 74 -12.71 -7.28 -1.65
C VAL A 74 -11.52 -6.42 -2.07
N TRP A 75 -10.54 -6.26 -1.17
CA TRP A 75 -9.31 -5.52 -1.46
C TRP A 75 -8.47 -6.17 -2.55
N SER A 76 -8.48 -7.50 -2.62
CA SER A 76 -7.80 -8.24 -3.69
C SER A 76 -8.31 -7.85 -5.09
N VAL A 77 -9.63 -7.81 -5.23
CA VAL A 77 -10.30 -7.48 -6.50
C VAL A 77 -10.18 -5.99 -6.78
N ALA A 78 -10.43 -5.14 -5.78
CA ALA A 78 -10.37 -3.69 -5.93
C ALA A 78 -8.96 -3.19 -6.28
N GLY A 79 -7.93 -3.68 -5.58
CA GLY A 79 -6.54 -3.32 -5.85
C GLY A 79 -6.11 -3.74 -7.26
N TYR A 80 -6.36 -4.99 -7.63
CA TYR A 80 -6.05 -5.47 -8.98
C TYR A 80 -6.78 -4.69 -10.08
N ALA A 81 -8.07 -4.43 -9.90
CA ALA A 81 -8.85 -3.66 -10.86
C ALA A 81 -8.34 -2.22 -10.98
N LEU A 82 -7.98 -1.57 -9.88
CA LEU A 82 -7.40 -0.22 -9.87
C LEU A 82 -6.05 -0.18 -10.61
N GLY A 83 -5.17 -1.12 -10.31
CA GLY A 83 -3.87 -1.24 -10.98
C GLY A 83 -4.00 -1.48 -12.48
N ALA A 84 -4.86 -2.41 -12.88
CA ALA A 84 -5.12 -2.69 -14.29
C ALA A 84 -5.77 -1.49 -15.01
N ALA A 85 -6.75 -0.83 -14.38
CA ALA A 85 -7.43 0.32 -14.97
C ALA A 85 -6.46 1.50 -15.19
N THR A 86 -5.60 1.79 -14.22
CA THR A 86 -4.61 2.88 -14.34
C THR A 86 -3.55 2.57 -15.38
N ALA A 87 -3.06 1.34 -15.43
CA ALA A 87 -2.13 0.89 -16.48
C ALA A 87 -2.74 0.90 -17.88
N LEU A 88 -4.05 0.63 -18.02
CA LEU A 88 -4.76 0.75 -19.31
C LEU A 88 -4.85 2.20 -19.80
N ILE A 89 -4.89 3.17 -18.89
CA ILE A 89 -4.83 4.60 -19.24
C ILE A 89 -3.41 4.96 -19.74
N GLY A 90 -2.39 4.46 -19.05
CA GLY A 90 -1.00 4.56 -19.50
C GLY A 90 0.03 4.48 -18.36
N PRO A 91 1.33 4.44 -18.69
CA PRO A 91 2.41 4.32 -17.72
C PRO A 91 2.41 5.44 -16.67
N GLU A 92 2.17 6.69 -17.07
CA GLU A 92 2.11 7.83 -16.16
C GLU A 92 0.91 7.73 -15.21
N ALA A 93 -0.22 7.18 -15.67
CA ALA A 93 -1.39 6.97 -14.82
C ALA A 93 -1.19 5.81 -13.83
N ALA A 94 -0.45 4.76 -14.21
CA ALA A 94 0.01 3.74 -13.27
C ALA A 94 0.91 4.36 -12.19
N MET A 95 1.87 5.21 -12.56
CA MET A 95 2.70 5.94 -11.59
C MET A 95 1.88 6.91 -10.73
N ALA A 96 0.86 7.57 -11.28
CA ALA A 96 -0.06 8.40 -10.49
C ALA A 96 -0.84 7.58 -9.45
N CYS A 97 -1.20 6.33 -9.77
CA CYS A 97 -1.78 5.41 -8.82
C CYS A 97 -0.81 5.08 -7.69
N THR A 98 0.43 4.69 -8.02
CA THR A 98 1.49 4.42 -7.05
C THR A 98 1.71 5.63 -6.14
N ALA A 99 2.00 6.82 -6.70
CA ALA A 99 2.21 8.03 -5.92
C ALA A 99 1.03 8.36 -4.99
N ALA A 100 -0.20 8.14 -5.44
CA ALA A 100 -1.40 8.36 -4.62
C ALA A 100 -1.51 7.36 -3.46
N VAL A 101 -1.28 6.07 -3.70
CA VAL A 101 -1.32 5.01 -2.69
C VAL A 101 -0.23 5.25 -1.64
N GLU A 102 1.02 5.45 -2.08
CA GLU A 102 2.15 5.63 -1.17
C GLU A 102 2.05 6.90 -0.33
N THR A 103 1.40 7.94 -0.86
CA THR A 103 1.09 9.13 -0.06
C THR A 103 0.17 8.81 1.12
N GLU A 104 -0.77 7.86 0.95
CA GLU A 104 -1.68 7.47 2.03
C GLU A 104 -1.06 6.45 2.98
N ILE A 105 -0.20 5.55 2.47
CA ILE A 105 0.54 4.60 3.30
C ILE A 105 1.56 5.36 4.17
N ASP A 106 2.36 6.27 3.61
CA ASP A 106 3.28 7.15 4.38
C ASP A 106 2.54 7.88 5.51
N ARG A 107 1.39 8.49 5.20
CA ARG A 107 0.58 9.17 6.23
C ARG A 107 0.10 8.17 7.27
N HIS A 108 -0.42 7.01 6.87
CA HIS A 108 -0.94 6.00 7.79
C HIS A 108 0.16 5.50 8.74
N TYR A 109 1.31 5.13 8.21
CA TYR A 109 2.45 4.68 8.99
C TYR A 109 3.00 5.76 9.91
N THR A 110 3.09 7.01 9.43
CA THR A 110 3.48 8.14 10.30
C THR A 110 2.54 8.26 11.50
N GLN A 111 1.23 8.18 11.28
CA GLN A 111 0.23 8.25 12.36
C GLN A 111 0.35 7.06 13.32
N GLN A 112 0.56 5.86 12.80
CA GLN A 112 0.73 4.68 13.65
C GLN A 112 1.99 4.75 14.50
N ILE A 113 3.12 5.21 13.95
CA ILE A 113 4.37 5.38 14.71
C ILE A 113 4.16 6.35 15.87
N GLU A 114 3.44 7.46 15.64
CA GLU A 114 3.08 8.41 16.69
C GLU A 114 2.15 7.79 17.74
N GLU A 115 1.13 7.05 17.33
CA GLU A 115 0.17 6.40 18.24
C GLU A 115 0.78 5.23 19.03
N LEU A 116 1.77 4.55 18.45
CA LEU A 116 2.45 3.40 19.04
C LEU A 116 3.51 3.84 20.06
N GLY A 117 4.20 4.96 19.83
CA GLY A 117 5.27 5.41 20.73
C GLY A 117 6.31 4.31 20.97
N SER A 118 6.50 3.92 22.23
CA SER A 118 7.43 2.86 22.65
C SER A 118 6.73 1.54 23.03
N ASP A 119 5.43 1.42 22.75
CA ASP A 119 4.61 0.31 23.26
C ASP A 119 4.89 -1.03 22.56
N ASP A 120 5.27 -1.01 21.28
CA ASP A 120 5.61 -2.20 20.49
C ASP A 120 6.81 -1.88 19.57
N PRO A 121 8.04 -1.97 20.11
CA PRO A 121 9.24 -1.59 19.36
C PRO A 121 9.43 -2.38 18.07
N GLU A 122 9.11 -3.67 18.08
CA GLU A 122 9.22 -4.56 16.92
C GLU A 122 8.30 -4.10 15.79
N LEU A 123 7.01 -3.88 16.06
CA LEU A 123 6.07 -3.38 15.04
C LEU A 123 6.44 -1.96 14.58
N GLY A 124 6.83 -1.09 15.52
CA GLY A 124 7.22 0.28 15.20
C GLY A 124 8.47 0.38 14.33
N GLU A 125 9.43 -0.54 14.45
CA GLU A 125 10.60 -0.62 13.59
C GLU A 125 10.23 -1.01 12.16
N VAL A 126 9.41 -2.05 12.00
CA VAL A 126 8.93 -2.49 10.68
C VAL A 126 8.13 -1.39 9.98
N ILE A 127 7.20 -0.73 10.68
CA ILE A 127 6.41 0.37 10.11
C ILE A 127 7.30 1.55 9.70
N ARG A 128 8.35 1.86 10.48
CA ARG A 128 9.29 2.95 10.13
C ARG A 128 10.05 2.66 8.85
N GLU A 129 10.57 1.43 8.73
CA GLU A 129 11.28 0.97 7.54
C GLU A 129 10.39 1.09 6.31
N PHE A 130 9.20 0.49 6.33
CA PHE A 130 8.30 0.52 5.16
C PHE A 130 7.81 1.91 4.83
N ARG A 131 7.58 2.78 5.82
CA ARG A 131 7.24 4.18 5.56
C ARG A 131 8.33 4.90 4.77
N ASP A 132 9.58 4.65 5.10
CA ASP A 132 10.70 5.30 4.43
C ASP A 132 10.84 4.75 3.00
N ASP A 133 10.64 3.44 2.81
CA ASP A 133 10.55 2.79 1.50
C ASP A 133 9.39 3.34 0.65
N GLU A 134 8.19 3.51 1.22
CA GLU A 134 7.05 4.07 0.49
C GLU A 134 7.26 5.52 0.06
N ARG A 135 8.06 6.28 0.81
CA ARG A 135 8.45 7.62 0.37
C ARG A 135 9.36 7.54 -0.87
N GLU A 136 10.28 6.58 -0.90
CA GLU A 136 11.12 6.35 -2.08
C GLU A 136 10.28 5.90 -3.28
N HIS A 137 9.34 4.98 -3.11
CA HIS A 137 8.38 4.58 -4.15
C HIS A 137 7.57 5.76 -4.68
N ARG A 138 7.01 6.59 -3.79
CA ARG A 138 6.28 7.80 -4.17
C ARG A 138 7.14 8.74 -4.99
N ASP A 139 8.35 9.02 -4.51
CA ASP A 139 9.24 9.99 -5.14
C ASP A 139 9.76 9.46 -6.49
N ALA A 140 9.99 8.14 -6.60
CA ALA A 140 10.28 7.47 -7.87
C ALA A 140 9.12 7.57 -8.86
N ALA A 141 7.87 7.35 -8.41
CA ALA A 141 6.69 7.49 -9.25
C ALA A 141 6.49 8.93 -9.76
N LEU A 142 6.75 9.92 -8.91
CA LEU A 142 6.75 11.34 -9.29
C LEU A 142 7.84 11.63 -10.33
N ALA A 143 9.07 11.15 -10.11
CA ALA A 143 10.18 11.29 -11.05
C ALA A 143 9.90 10.60 -12.40
N ALA A 144 9.18 9.47 -12.38
CA ALA A 144 8.73 8.73 -13.55
C ALA A 144 7.55 9.40 -14.29
N GLY A 145 7.07 10.55 -13.82
CA GLY A 145 6.09 11.38 -14.53
C GLY A 145 4.65 11.14 -14.10
N ALA A 146 4.38 10.65 -12.88
CA ALA A 146 3.03 10.54 -12.33
C ALA A 146 2.17 11.80 -12.56
N GLU A 147 2.75 12.99 -12.37
CA GLU A 147 2.03 14.28 -12.53
C GLU A 147 1.62 14.60 -13.97
N LYS A 148 2.16 13.87 -14.95
CA LYS A 148 1.80 13.99 -16.37
C LYS A 148 0.59 13.14 -16.75
N ALA A 149 0.05 12.33 -15.82
CA ALA A 149 -1.11 11.51 -16.07
C ALA A 149 -2.33 12.36 -16.49
N PRO A 150 -3.19 11.87 -17.41
CA PRO A 150 -4.43 12.53 -17.76
C PRO A 150 -5.29 12.79 -16.51
N ALA A 151 -5.72 14.04 -16.32
CA ALA A 151 -6.50 14.47 -15.16
C ALA A 151 -5.85 14.11 -13.80
N TYR A 152 -4.51 14.18 -13.70
CA TYR A 152 -3.74 13.79 -12.51
C TYR A 152 -4.33 14.24 -11.17
N PRO A 153 -4.68 15.52 -10.93
CA PRO A 153 -5.21 15.93 -9.63
C PRO A 153 -6.48 15.17 -9.23
N LEU A 154 -7.37 14.91 -10.19
CA LEU A 154 -8.60 14.16 -9.95
C LEU A 154 -8.29 12.69 -9.64
N LEU A 155 -7.46 12.05 -10.46
CA LEU A 155 -7.06 10.65 -10.28
C LEU A 155 -6.38 10.45 -8.93
N PHE A 156 -5.38 11.29 -8.63
CA PHE A 156 -4.61 11.28 -7.40
C PHE A 156 -5.51 11.42 -6.17
N HIS A 157 -6.38 12.44 -6.13
CA HIS A 157 -7.25 12.65 -4.97
C HIS A 157 -8.35 11.58 -4.83
N ALA A 158 -8.86 11.03 -5.93
CA ALA A 158 -9.84 9.94 -5.89
C ALA A 158 -9.24 8.65 -5.31
N ILE A 159 -8.04 8.26 -5.76
CA ILE A 159 -7.34 7.08 -5.26
C ILE A 159 -7.01 7.24 -3.78
N ARG A 160 -6.51 8.42 -3.38
CA ARG A 160 -6.24 8.73 -1.97
C ARG A 160 -7.49 8.60 -1.08
N MET A 161 -8.63 9.09 -1.55
CA MET A 161 -9.90 8.92 -0.85
C MET A 161 -10.28 7.44 -0.71
N GLY A 162 -10.12 6.65 -1.78
CA GLY A 162 -10.33 5.20 -1.75
C GLY A 162 -9.47 4.50 -0.70
N CYS A 163 -8.18 4.82 -0.65
CA CYS A 163 -7.25 4.26 0.34
C CYS A 163 -7.66 4.61 1.78
N ARG A 164 -8.04 5.86 2.06
CA ARG A 164 -8.55 6.25 3.40
C ARG A 164 -9.77 5.44 3.82
N VAL A 165 -10.68 5.20 2.89
CA VAL A 165 -11.88 4.39 3.15
C VAL A 165 -11.49 2.95 3.42
N ALA A 166 -10.59 2.37 2.62
CA ALA A 166 -10.12 1.00 2.79
C ALA A 166 -9.44 0.80 4.16
N ILE A 167 -8.50 1.69 4.53
CA ILE A 167 -7.82 1.69 5.84
C ILE A 167 -8.84 1.70 6.98
N LYS A 168 -9.77 2.67 6.96
CA LYS A 168 -10.78 2.84 8.02
C LYS A 168 -11.73 1.64 8.15
N LEU A 169 -12.01 0.95 7.04
CA LEU A 169 -12.85 -0.24 7.05
C LEU A 169 -12.08 -1.46 7.57
N SER A 170 -10.83 -1.65 7.13
CA SER A 170 -9.94 -2.72 7.60
C SER A 170 -9.63 -2.62 9.10
N GLU A 171 -9.61 -1.41 9.66
CA GLU A 171 -9.43 -1.20 11.11
C GLU A 171 -10.56 -1.82 11.95
N ARG A 172 -11.77 -1.90 11.36
CA ARG A 172 -13.00 -2.25 12.07
C ARG A 172 -13.49 -3.67 11.82
N ILE A 173 -13.16 -4.24 10.65
CA ILE A 173 -13.73 -5.50 10.15
C ILE A 173 -12.64 -6.58 10.04
#